data_AF-A0A2G9U8B0-F1
#
_entry.id   AF-A0A2G9U8B0-F1
#
_cell.length_a   1.000
_cell.length_b   1.000
_cell.length_c   1.000
_cell.angle_alpha   90.00
_cell.angle_beta   90.00
_cell.angle_gamma   90.00
#
_symmetry.space_group_name_H-M   'P 1'
#
loop_
_entity.id
_entity.type
_entity.pdbx_description
1 polymer ?
#
loop_
_entity_poly.entity_id
_entity_poly.type
_entity_poly.pdbx_seq_one_letter_code
_entity_poly.pdbx_strand_id
1 'polypeptide(L)'
;MNLTGDNLLLYASPWSAPGWMKATGSMKGGGALIGEVNGKYYRSYASYLVKFFEEYAKNGISFWGMTLQNEPTSGSLPFYGWQTMFFTAGMQRDFVKVTLGPMFKNNRMTQDLKLIALDDNRLLLPGWADTVSATLC
;
A
#
# COMPACT_ATOMS: atom_id res chain seq x y z
N MET A 1 3.66 -0.90 26.61
CA MET A 1 2.35 -0.31 26.93
C MET A 1 1.43 -0.68 25.78
N ASN A 2 0.36 -1.44 26.02
CA ASN A 2 -0.60 -1.82 24.97
C ASN A 2 -1.67 -0.72 24.90
N LEU A 3 -1.49 0.25 23.99
CA LEU A 3 -2.34 1.45 23.90
C LEU A 3 -3.80 1.13 23.54
N THR A 4 -4.08 -0.08 23.06
CA THR A 4 -5.40 -0.50 22.57
C THR A 4 -6.15 -1.43 23.54
N GLY A 5 -5.48 -1.92 24.59
CA GLY A 5 -6.07 -2.90 25.51
C GLY A 5 -6.66 -4.13 24.81
N ASP A 6 -6.10 -4.50 23.65
CA ASP A 6 -6.58 -5.53 22.71
C ASP A 6 -8.00 -5.32 22.13
N ASN A 7 -8.62 -4.16 22.36
CA ASN A 7 -9.98 -3.85 21.91
C ASN A 7 -10.05 -2.82 20.76
N LEU A 8 -8.95 -2.12 20.45
CA LEU A 8 -8.89 -1.15 19.36
C LEU A 8 -8.05 -1.70 18.19
N LEU A 9 -8.71 -1.93 17.05
CA LEU A 9 -8.05 -2.33 15.81
C LEU A 9 -7.56 -1.08 15.07
N LEU A 10 -6.25 -0.96 14.91
CA LEU A 10 -5.65 0.12 14.12
C LEU A 10 -5.51 -0.29 12.66
N TYR A 11 -5.74 0.67 11.77
CA TYR A 11 -5.72 0.47 10.33
C TYR A 11 -5.00 1.64 9.64
N ALA A 12 -4.09 1.33 8.71
CA ALA A 12 -3.25 2.32 8.03
C ALA A 12 -3.53 2.40 6.52
N SER A 13 -3.48 3.60 5.95
CA SER A 13 -3.63 3.82 4.50
C SER A 13 -2.61 4.87 4.02
N PRO A 14 -1.68 4.53 3.10
CA PRO A 14 -0.72 5.50 2.58
C PRO A 14 -1.33 6.33 1.45
N TRP A 15 -1.10 7.65 1.47
CA TRP A 15 -1.51 8.55 0.39
C TRP A 15 -0.55 8.60 -0.78
N SER A 16 0.76 8.50 -0.55
CA SER A 16 1.76 8.54 -1.61
C SER A 16 3.08 7.95 -1.13
N ALA A 17 3.83 7.34 -2.04
CA ALA A 17 5.27 7.13 -1.84
C ALA A 17 6.02 8.48 -1.80
N PRO A 18 7.23 8.53 -1.20
CA PRO A 18 8.13 9.68 -1.33
C PRO A 18 8.32 10.09 -2.79
N GLY A 19 8.39 11.40 -3.07
CA GLY A 19 8.41 11.93 -4.43
C GLY A 19 9.52 11.35 -5.32
N TRP A 20 10.70 11.09 -4.75
CA TRP A 20 11.83 10.49 -5.48
C TRP A 20 11.60 9.05 -5.95
N MET A 21 10.57 8.37 -5.45
CA MET A 21 10.16 7.05 -5.93
C MET A 21 9.12 7.11 -7.06
N LYS A 22 8.52 8.28 -7.30
CA LYS A 22 7.44 8.48 -8.27
C LYS A 22 7.96 9.05 -9.59
N ALA A 23 7.32 8.67 -10.68
CA ALA A 23 7.64 9.17 -12.02
C ALA A 23 7.49 10.70 -12.13
N THR A 24 6.68 11.31 -11.27
CA THR A 24 6.45 12.76 -11.22
C THR A 24 7.42 13.52 -10.32
N GLY A 25 8.27 12.83 -9.55
CA GLY A 25 9.19 13.48 -8.59
C GLY A 25 8.51 14.15 -7.39
N SER A 26 7.18 14.07 -7.28
CA SER A 26 6.38 14.79 -6.28
C SER A 26 5.38 13.85 -5.59
N MET A 27 5.16 14.06 -4.29
CA MET A 27 4.08 13.37 -3.57
C MET A 27 2.70 13.90 -3.98
N LYS A 28 2.59 15.21 -4.23
CA LYS A 28 1.37 15.87 -4.74
C LYS A 28 1.24 15.68 -6.24
N GLY A 29 0.01 15.46 -6.70
CA GLY A 29 -0.28 15.17 -8.09
C GLY A 29 -0.06 13.70 -8.42
N GLY A 30 -0.64 13.27 -9.53
CA GLY A 30 -0.68 11.87 -9.95
C GLY A 30 0.69 11.24 -10.21
N GLY A 31 0.65 10.02 -10.73
CA GLY A 31 1.82 9.27 -11.16
C GLY A 31 2.09 8.01 -10.34
N ALA A 32 2.59 7.00 -11.03
CA ALA A 32 3.00 5.73 -10.46
C ALA A 32 4.43 5.79 -9.89
N LEU A 33 4.80 4.71 -9.19
CA LEU A 33 6.20 4.41 -8.91
C LEU A 33 7.00 4.24 -10.20
N ILE A 34 8.29 4.56 -10.15
CA ILE A 34 9.20 4.42 -11.31
C ILE A 34 9.46 2.93 -11.60
N GLY A 35 9.36 2.57 -12.88
CA GLY A 35 9.72 1.24 -13.39
C GLY A 35 8.64 0.18 -13.15
N GLU A 36 9.05 -1.07 -13.20
CA GLU A 36 8.14 -2.22 -13.14
C GLU A 36 7.91 -2.72 -11.71
N VAL A 37 6.78 -3.39 -11.51
CA VAL A 37 6.48 -4.12 -10.28
C VAL A 37 7.63 -5.08 -9.95
N ASN A 38 7.99 -5.18 -8.67
CA ASN A 38 9.16 -5.89 -8.17
C ASN A 38 10.54 -5.30 -8.55
N GLY A 39 10.56 -4.18 -9.27
CA GLY A 39 11.74 -3.36 -9.50
C GLY A 39 12.21 -2.59 -8.27
N LYS A 40 13.29 -1.81 -8.44
CA LYS A 40 13.98 -1.07 -7.37
C LYS A 40 13.03 -0.22 -6.54
N TYR A 41 12.15 0.55 -7.17
CA TYR A 41 11.28 1.50 -6.48
C TYR A 41 10.09 0.83 -5.80
N TYR A 42 9.53 -0.22 -6.37
CA TYR A 42 8.49 -1.03 -5.70
C TYR A 42 9.04 -1.74 -4.47
N ARG A 43 10.25 -2.34 -4.55
CA ARG A 43 10.92 -2.94 -3.39
C ARG A 43 11.28 -1.88 -2.33
N SER A 44 11.73 -0.71 -2.75
CA SER A 44 12.02 0.40 -1.84
C SER A 44 10.75 0.89 -1.12
N TYR A 45 9.64 0.96 -1.84
CA TYR A 45 8.35 1.33 -1.27
C TYR A 45 7.82 0.25 -0.31
N ALA A 46 7.93 -1.04 -0.66
CA ALA A 46 7.61 -2.13 0.26
C ALA A 46 8.48 -2.09 1.53
N SER A 47 9.79 -1.83 1.41
CA SER A 47 10.68 -1.61 2.55
C SER A 47 10.26 -0.40 3.41
N TYR A 48 9.79 0.68 2.78
CA TYR A 48 9.27 1.85 3.49
C TYR A 48 8.04 1.48 4.33
N LEU A 49 7.11 0.69 3.78
CA LEU A 49 5.93 0.21 4.50
C LEU A 49 6.32 -0.73 5.65
N VAL A 50 7.26 -1.65 5.47
CA VAL A 50 7.78 -2.50 6.56
C VAL A 50 8.33 -1.64 7.70
N LYS A 51 9.18 -0.66 7.38
CA LYS A 51 9.77 0.25 8.37
C LYS A 51 8.72 1.05 9.14
N PHE A 52 7.63 1.47 8.47
CA PHE A 52 6.52 2.12 9.16
C PHE A 52 5.98 1.26 10.30
N PHE A 53 5.68 -0.02 10.05
CA PHE A 53 5.17 -0.91 11.10
C PHE A 53 6.22 -1.25 12.16
N GLU A 54 7.49 -1.40 11.78
CA GLU A 54 8.58 -1.60 12.74
C GLU A 54 8.73 -0.43 13.71
N GLU A 55 8.70 0.81 13.22
CA GLU A 55 8.83 1.99 14.08
C GLU A 55 7.61 2.17 15.01
N TYR A 56 6.40 1.88 14.53
CA TYR A 56 5.21 1.91 15.40
C TYR A 56 5.25 0.80 16.45
N ALA A 57 5.71 -0.40 16.09
CA ALA A 57 5.84 -1.52 17.02
C ALA A 57 6.86 -1.22 18.14
N LYS A 58 7.95 -0.50 17.86
CA LYS A 58 8.89 -0.03 18.91
C LYS A 58 8.23 0.88 19.95
N ASN A 59 7.16 1.56 19.57
CA ASN A 59 6.37 2.42 20.44
C ASN A 59 5.16 1.69 21.07
N GLY A 60 5.09 0.36 20.94
CA GLY A 60 4.00 -0.45 21.47
C GLY A 60 2.67 -0.28 20.72
N ILE A 61 2.72 0.19 19.46
CA ILE A 61 1.54 0.37 18.62
C ILE A 61 1.51 -0.75 17.57
N SER A 62 0.48 -1.58 17.61
CA SER A 62 0.24 -2.66 16.65
C SER A 62 -0.93 -2.32 15.73
N PHE A 63 -0.89 -2.82 14.50
CA PHE A 63 -1.95 -2.64 13.51
C PHE A 63 -2.65 -3.96 13.23
N TRP A 64 -3.95 -3.88 12.95
CA TRP A 64 -4.74 -4.99 12.45
C TRP A 64 -4.53 -5.19 10.94
N GLY A 65 -4.40 -4.10 10.20
CA GLY A 65 -4.23 -4.16 8.76
C GLY A 65 -3.86 -2.84 8.11
N MET A 66 -3.75 -2.88 6.80
CA MET A 66 -3.55 -1.71 5.96
C MET A 66 -4.20 -1.84 4.59
N THR A 67 -4.36 -0.71 3.92
CA THR A 67 -4.69 -0.65 2.50
C THR A 67 -3.40 -0.71 1.68
N LEU A 68 -3.48 -1.15 0.43
CA LEU A 68 -2.31 -1.12 -0.46
C LEU A 68 -1.92 0.31 -0.89
N GLN A 69 -2.91 1.18 -1.02
CA GLN A 69 -2.80 2.57 -1.42
C GLN A 69 -4.17 3.20 -1.23
N ASN A 70 -4.25 4.39 -0.66
CA ASN A 70 -5.49 5.15 -0.61
C ASN A 70 -5.83 5.71 -2.00
N GLU A 71 -7.08 5.56 -2.44
CA GLU A 71 -7.62 6.04 -3.72
C GLU A 71 -6.62 5.89 -4.88
N PRO A 72 -6.17 4.67 -5.21
CA PRO A 72 -5.18 4.43 -6.25
C PRO A 72 -5.58 5.00 -7.61
N THR A 73 -6.87 5.17 -7.89
CA THR A 73 -7.34 5.75 -9.16
C THR A 73 -7.16 7.26 -9.22
N SER A 74 -7.15 7.97 -8.08
CA SER A 74 -6.86 9.40 -8.05
C SER A 74 -5.47 9.73 -8.61
N GLY A 75 -4.52 8.79 -8.49
CA GLY A 75 -3.18 8.91 -9.03
C GLY A 75 -3.13 8.95 -10.56
N SER A 76 -4.20 8.57 -11.25
CA SER A 76 -4.31 8.72 -12.71
C SER A 76 -4.46 10.18 -13.14
N LEU A 77 -4.86 11.07 -12.22
CA LEU A 77 -5.06 12.49 -12.48
C LEU A 77 -3.74 13.25 -12.22
N PRO A 78 -3.05 13.76 -13.27
CA PRO A 78 -1.73 14.37 -13.09
C PRO A 78 -1.74 15.56 -12.12
N PHE A 79 -2.82 16.33 -12.12
CA PHE A 79 -2.97 17.56 -11.33
C PHE A 79 -3.88 17.39 -10.09
N TYR A 80 -3.97 16.18 -9.53
CA TYR A 80 -4.72 15.97 -8.29
C TYR A 80 -4.25 16.91 -7.18
N GLY A 81 -5.18 17.42 -6.37
CA GLY A 81 -4.94 18.59 -5.51
C GLY A 81 -3.96 18.36 -4.35
N TRP A 82 -3.76 17.10 -3.96
CA TRP A 82 -2.94 16.68 -2.81
C TRP A 82 -2.17 15.38 -3.11
N GLN A 83 -1.66 14.74 -2.05
CA GLN A 83 -0.86 13.53 -2.15
C GLN A 83 -1.69 12.37 -2.71
N THR A 84 -1.17 11.74 -3.76
CA THR A 84 -1.77 10.55 -4.37
C THR A 84 -0.70 9.72 -5.07
N MET A 85 -0.96 8.43 -5.32
CA MET A 85 -0.10 7.57 -6.11
C MET A 85 -0.93 6.58 -6.93
N PHE A 86 -0.56 6.45 -8.21
CA PHE A 86 -1.31 5.62 -9.14
C PHE A 86 -1.01 4.13 -8.96
N PHE A 87 -2.08 3.34 -8.87
CA PHE A 87 -2.06 1.92 -9.11
C PHE A 87 -3.27 1.52 -9.97
N THR A 88 -3.08 0.56 -10.88
CA THR A 88 -4.19 -0.22 -11.42
C THR A 88 -4.47 -1.43 -10.52
N ALA A 89 -5.62 -2.09 -10.71
CA ALA A 89 -5.93 -3.35 -10.03
C ALA A 89 -4.85 -4.43 -10.29
N GLY A 90 -4.36 -4.53 -11.53
CA GLY A 90 -3.27 -5.46 -11.90
C GLY A 90 -1.96 -5.12 -11.20
N MET A 91 -1.60 -3.83 -11.13
CA MET A 91 -0.41 -3.40 -10.37
C MET A 91 -0.53 -3.73 -8.89
N GLN A 92 -1.71 -3.53 -8.26
CA GLN A 92 -1.93 -3.91 -6.86
C GLN A 92 -1.79 -5.43 -6.66
N ARG A 93 -2.42 -6.23 -7.52
CA ARG A 93 -2.29 -7.70 -7.51
C ARG A 93 -0.82 -8.13 -7.55
N ASP A 94 -0.08 -7.64 -8.54
CA ASP A 94 1.30 -8.04 -8.75
C ASP A 94 2.21 -7.52 -7.63
N PHE A 95 1.98 -6.29 -7.16
CA PHE A 95 2.73 -5.73 -6.04
C PHE A 95 2.57 -6.57 -4.79
N VAL A 96 1.35 -7.01 -4.45
CA VAL A 96 1.12 -7.94 -3.34
C VAL A 96 1.79 -9.28 -3.60
N LYS A 97 1.55 -9.87 -4.77
CA LYS A 97 1.99 -11.25 -5.07
C LYS A 97 3.51 -11.40 -5.07
N VAL A 98 4.23 -10.48 -5.72
CA VAL A 98 5.65 -10.67 -6.01
C VAL A 98 6.59 -9.70 -5.27
N THR A 99 6.06 -8.72 -4.53
CA THR A 99 6.89 -7.73 -3.82
C THR A 99 6.52 -7.58 -2.36
N LEU A 100 5.37 -6.94 -2.06
CA LEU A 100 4.95 -6.59 -0.71
C LEU A 100 4.65 -7.83 0.13
N GLY A 101 3.87 -8.76 -0.41
CA GLY A 101 3.45 -9.97 0.30
C GLY A 101 4.62 -10.81 0.83
N PRO A 102 5.59 -11.20 -0.01
CA PRO A 102 6.79 -11.91 0.45
C PRO A 102 7.60 -11.12 1.51
N MET A 103 7.74 -9.80 1.34
CA MET A 103 8.47 -8.96 2.30
C MET A 103 7.75 -8.85 3.65
N PHE A 104 6.42 -8.74 3.63
CA PHE A 104 5.61 -8.71 4.85
C PHE A 104 5.64 -10.05 5.57
N LYS A 105 5.49 -11.17 4.85
CA LYS A 105 5.55 -12.51 5.43
C LYS A 105 6.91 -12.83 6.06
N ASN A 106 7.99 -12.22 5.59
CA ASN A 106 9.33 -12.40 6.16
C ASN A 106 9.65 -11.45 7.32
N ASN A 107 8.71 -10.61 7.77
CA ASN A 107 8.93 -9.66 8.84
C ASN A 107 7.92 -9.84 9.98
N ARG A 108 8.42 -10.00 11.21
CA ARG A 108 7.62 -10.31 12.40
C ARG A 108 6.54 -9.26 12.73
N MET A 109 6.75 -8.00 12.35
CA MET A 109 5.81 -6.91 12.64
C MET A 109 4.70 -6.79 11.58
N THR A 110 4.82 -7.48 10.45
CA THR A 110 3.91 -7.31 9.30
C THR A 110 3.33 -8.63 8.77
N GLN A 111 3.88 -9.79 9.14
CA GLN A 111 3.48 -11.11 8.64
C GLN A 111 2.00 -11.46 8.86
N ASP A 112 1.38 -10.88 9.90
CA ASP A 112 0.00 -11.13 10.30
C ASP A 112 -0.97 -10.01 9.91
N LEU A 113 -0.48 -8.91 9.31
CA LEU A 113 -1.32 -7.80 8.89
C LEU A 113 -2.30 -8.22 7.80
N LYS A 114 -3.53 -7.72 7.91
CA LYS A 114 -4.52 -7.82 6.82
C LYS A 114 -4.20 -6.78 5.76
N LEU A 115 -4.08 -7.22 4.51
CA LEU A 115 -3.95 -6.35 3.35
C LEU A 115 -5.32 -6.19 2.68
N ILE A 116 -5.75 -4.96 2.46
CA ILE A 116 -6.98 -4.64 1.76
C ILE A 116 -6.63 -3.92 0.46
N ALA A 117 -7.17 -4.43 -0.65
CA ALA A 117 -7.02 -3.81 -1.97
C ALA A 117 -8.09 -2.73 -2.20
N LEU A 118 -7.99 -2.03 -3.34
CA LEU A 118 -8.87 -0.94 -3.75
C LEU A 118 -8.73 0.32 -2.88
N ASP A 119 -9.37 0.36 -1.70
CA ASP A 119 -9.50 1.57 -0.85
C ASP A 119 -9.89 2.83 -1.65
N ASP A 120 -10.92 2.68 -2.47
CA ASP A 120 -11.43 3.68 -3.41
C ASP A 120 -12.94 3.48 -3.60
N ASN A 121 -13.54 4.30 -4.46
CA ASN A 121 -14.97 4.36 -4.71
C ASN A 121 -15.56 3.03 -5.21
N ARG A 122 -16.76 2.72 -4.72
CA ARG A 122 -17.50 1.47 -5.02
C ARG A 122 -17.76 1.20 -6.50
N LEU A 123 -17.69 2.22 -7.37
CA LEU A 123 -17.92 2.08 -8.81
C LEU A 123 -16.87 1.21 -9.51
N LEU A 124 -15.72 1.00 -8.87
CA LEU A 124 -14.64 0.15 -9.35
C LEU A 124 -14.88 -1.35 -9.06
N LEU A 125 -15.94 -1.66 -8.31
CA LEU A 125 -16.37 -3.03 -8.03
C LEU A 125 -17.45 -3.48 -9.03
N PRO A 126 -17.49 -4.78 -9.39
CA PRO A 126 -16.63 -5.86 -8.88
C PRO A 126 -15.26 -5.97 -9.58
N GLY A 127 -15.05 -5.27 -10.71
CA GLY A 127 -13.91 -5.50 -11.59
C GLY A 127 -12.53 -5.41 -10.91
N TRP A 128 -12.35 -4.52 -9.93
CA TRP A 128 -11.12 -4.45 -9.15
C TRP A 128 -10.90 -5.71 -8.29
N ALA A 129 -11.96 -6.17 -7.61
CA ALA A 129 -11.92 -7.38 -6.79
C ALA A 129 -11.66 -8.62 -7.64
N ASP A 130 -12.31 -8.73 -8.81
CA ASP A 130 -12.09 -9.83 -9.75
C ASP A 130 -10.63 -9.87 -10.20
N THR A 131 -10.07 -8.72 -10.58
CA THR A 131 -8.68 -8.62 -11.05
C THR A 131 -7.67 -9.00 -9.97
N VAL A 132 -7.86 -8.51 -8.74
CA VAL A 132 -6.95 -8.80 -7.63
C VAL A 132 -7.06 -10.26 -7.16
N SER A 133 -8.28 -10.80 -7.13
CA SER A 133 -8.54 -12.14 -6.59
C SER A 133 -8.25 -13.27 -7.59
N ALA A 134 -8.31 -13.00 -8.90
CA ALA A 134 -8.14 -14.00 -9.96
C ALA A 134 -6.76 -14.70 -9.98
N THR A 135 -5.80 -14.32 -9.14
CA THR A 135 -4.45 -14.93 -9.14
C THR A 135 -3.81 -15.07 -7.76
N LEU A 136 -4.62 -14.92 -6.69
CA LEU A 136 -4.21 -15.16 -5.30
C LEU A 136 -4.52 -16.59 -4.81
N CYS A 137 -5.01 -17.46 -5.71
CA CYS A 137 -5.01 -18.91 -5.52
C CYS A 137 -3.63 -19.52 -5.79
#